data_AF-A0AAU2ASK2-F1
#
_entry.id   AF-A0AAU2ASK2-F1
#
_cell.length_a   1.000
_cell.length_b   1.000
_cell.length_c   1.000
_cell.angle_alpha   90.00
_cell.angle_beta   90.00
_cell.angle_gamma   90.00
#
_symmetry.space_group_name_H-M   'P 1'
#
loop_
_entity.id
_entity.type
_entity.pdbx_description
1 polymer ?
#
loop_
_entity_poly.entity_id
_entity_poly.type
_entity_poly.pdbx_seq_one_letter_code
_entity_poly.pdbx_strand_id
1 'polypeptide(L)'
;MTDYDHDFYNPAPEPARAVIRAVPHPAELNPRGITITCTGCGARRDWLLLAVHDQIFIRCRCAHEWPEPDLTRADFDRHYVEPEHEWDDFDTAMRALAFDGLLAGTTWNLD
;
A
#
# COMPACT_ATOMS: atom_id res chain seq x y z
N MET A 1 -3.92 -56.43 5.83
CA MET A 1 -5.16 -55.90 6.43
C MET A 1 -4.76 -54.59 7.07
N THR A 2 -5.24 -53.53 6.44
CA THR A 2 -4.83 -52.12 6.51
C THR A 2 -5.19 -51.46 7.82
N ASP A 3 -4.30 -50.59 8.31
CA ASP A 3 -4.69 -49.29 8.85
C ASP A 3 -3.45 -48.36 8.82
N TYR A 4 -3.11 -47.86 7.63
CA TYR A 4 -2.20 -46.71 7.53
C TYR A 4 -3.10 -45.49 7.37
N ASP A 5 -3.43 -44.89 8.50
CA ASP A 5 -4.23 -43.69 8.62
C ASP A 5 -3.46 -42.52 7.97
N HIS A 6 -3.92 -42.13 6.78
CA HIS A 6 -3.31 -41.09 5.94
C HIS A 6 -3.79 -39.68 6.29
N ASP A 7 -4.54 -39.48 7.39
CA ASP A 7 -5.28 -38.23 7.60
C ASP A 7 -4.59 -37.20 8.50
N PHE A 8 -3.31 -37.38 8.87
CA PHE A 8 -2.64 -36.49 9.84
C PHE A 8 -1.74 -35.39 9.26
N TYR A 9 -1.59 -35.26 7.95
CA TYR A 9 -0.83 -34.14 7.37
C TYR A 9 -1.66 -33.34 6.36
N ASN A 10 -2.67 -32.64 6.87
CA ASN A 10 -3.19 -31.45 6.22
C ASN A 10 -2.52 -30.24 6.88
N PRO A 11 -1.35 -29.76 6.40
CA PRO A 11 -0.78 -28.55 6.94
C PRO A 11 -1.84 -27.46 6.77
N ALA A 12 -2.16 -26.76 7.86
CA ALA A 12 -3.01 -25.58 7.77
C ALA A 12 -2.45 -24.71 6.62
N PRO A 13 -3.29 -24.24 5.67
CA PRO A 13 -2.81 -23.39 4.61
C PRO A 13 -2.01 -22.27 5.28
N GLU A 14 -0.74 -22.13 4.90
CA GLU A 14 0.09 -21.04 5.40
C GLU A 14 -0.75 -19.77 5.24
N PRO A 15 -0.89 -18.93 6.28
CA PRO A 15 -1.68 -17.72 6.16
C PRO A 15 -1.12 -16.99 4.94
N ALA A 16 -1.97 -16.83 3.92
CA ALA A 16 -1.56 -16.21 2.67
C ALA A 16 -0.86 -14.91 3.05
N ARG A 17 0.45 -14.80 2.74
CA ARG A 17 1.22 -13.58 3.03
C ARG A 17 0.36 -12.42 2.53
N ALA A 18 0.08 -11.47 3.41
CA ALA A 18 -0.68 -10.30 3.03
C ALA A 18 0.20 -9.51 2.06
N VAL A 19 0.01 -9.75 0.77
CA VAL A 19 0.76 -9.07 -0.28
C VAL A 19 0.30 -7.62 -0.29
N ILE A 20 1.24 -6.72 -0.04
CA ILE A 20 0.98 -5.28 -0.10
C ILE A 20 1.24 -4.84 -1.53
N ARG A 21 0.22 -4.25 -2.17
CA ARG A 21 0.39 -3.53 -3.42
C ARG A 21 0.64 -2.06 -3.12
N ALA A 22 1.79 -1.58 -3.54
CA ALA A 22 2.27 -0.24 -3.22
C ALA A 22 2.51 0.56 -4.51
N VAL A 23 1.72 1.61 -4.71
CA VAL A 23 1.73 2.44 -5.92
C VAL A 23 2.18 3.85 -5.60
N PRO A 24 3.39 4.26 -6.04
CA PRO A 24 3.80 5.64 -5.97
C PRO A 24 2.89 6.52 -6.83
N HIS A 25 2.36 7.58 -6.24
CA HIS A 25 1.54 8.58 -6.92
C HIS A 25 2.13 9.97 -6.70
N PRO A 26 2.95 10.49 -7.64
CA PRO A 26 3.68 11.74 -7.45
C PRO A 26 2.80 12.99 -7.58
N ALA A 27 1.61 12.89 -8.16
CA ALA A 27 0.73 14.04 -8.38
C ALA A 27 -0.14 14.36 -7.14
N GLU A 28 -0.93 15.43 -7.25
CA GLU A 28 -1.99 15.72 -6.27
C GLU A 28 -3.11 14.69 -6.38
N LEU A 29 -3.55 14.17 -5.23
CA LEU A 29 -4.66 13.22 -5.17
C LEU A 29 -5.95 13.93 -4.79
N ASN A 30 -7.01 13.69 -5.57
CA ASN A 30 -8.31 14.35 -5.43
C ASN A 30 -9.48 13.34 -5.52
N PRO A 31 -9.63 12.37 -4.59
CA PRO A 31 -10.62 11.29 -4.71
C PRO A 31 -12.08 11.79 -4.81
N ARG A 32 -12.34 12.99 -4.29
CA ARG A 32 -13.65 13.67 -4.36
C ARG A 32 -13.57 15.12 -4.84
N GLY A 33 -12.54 15.47 -5.60
CA GLY A 33 -12.32 16.86 -6.05
C GLY A 33 -11.81 17.81 -4.96
N ILE A 34 -11.46 17.28 -3.77
CA ILE A 34 -10.74 18.02 -2.72
C ILE A 34 -9.31 17.51 -2.70
N THR A 35 -8.35 18.43 -2.81
CA THR A 35 -6.93 18.09 -2.75
C THR A 35 -6.53 17.67 -1.36
N ILE A 36 -6.01 16.45 -1.28
CA ILE A 36 -5.48 15.90 -0.05
C ILE A 36 -4.23 16.67 0.38
N THR A 37 -4.13 16.92 1.68
CA THR A 37 -2.95 17.51 2.32
C THR A 37 -2.57 16.66 3.53
N CYS A 38 -1.30 16.32 3.66
CA CYS A 38 -0.80 15.56 4.79
C CYS A 38 -0.91 16.40 6.06
N THR A 39 -1.63 15.93 7.08
CA THR A 39 -1.76 16.64 8.35
C THR A 39 -0.47 16.62 9.18
N GLY A 40 0.44 15.69 8.89
CA GLY A 40 1.74 15.59 9.57
C GLY A 40 2.80 16.58 9.07
N CYS A 41 2.85 16.88 7.77
CA CYS A 41 3.90 17.74 7.20
C CYS A 41 3.41 18.80 6.20
N GLY A 42 2.13 18.83 5.84
CA GLY A 42 1.56 19.80 4.90
C GLY A 42 1.80 19.50 3.41
N ALA A 43 2.44 18.38 3.07
CA ALA A 43 2.63 17.96 1.67
C ALA A 43 1.28 17.77 0.95
N ARG A 44 1.25 18.05 -0.37
CA ARG A 44 0.06 17.92 -1.23
C ARG A 44 0.22 16.89 -2.36
N ARG A 45 1.41 16.32 -2.49
CA ARG A 45 1.87 15.46 -3.58
C ARG A 45 2.72 14.32 -3.01
N ASP A 46 3.19 13.45 -3.89
CA ASP A 46 4.13 12.37 -3.57
C ASP A 46 3.58 11.42 -2.52
N TRP A 47 2.43 10.85 -2.89
CA TRP A 47 1.69 9.88 -2.13
C TRP A 47 2.16 8.47 -2.45
N LEU A 48 1.99 7.58 -1.48
CA LEU A 48 2.00 6.14 -1.71
C LEU A 48 0.60 5.61 -1.43
N LEU A 49 0.02 4.96 -2.43
CA LEU A 49 -1.25 4.26 -2.28
C LEU A 49 -0.95 2.80 -1.93
N LEU A 50 -1.54 2.32 -0.86
CA LEU A 50 -1.33 0.97 -0.34
C LEU A 50 -2.65 0.22 -0.37
N ALA A 51 -2.73 -0.83 -1.19
CA ALA A 51 -3.83 -1.77 -1.13
C ALA A 51 -3.44 -2.94 -0.22
N VAL A 52 -4.16 -3.04 0.90
CA VAL A 52 -4.01 -4.12 1.89
C VAL A 52 -5.38 -4.77 2.05
N HIS A 53 -5.53 -6.00 1.55
CA HIS A 53 -6.83 -6.65 1.39
C HIS A 53 -7.83 -5.73 0.64
N ASP A 54 -8.99 -5.44 1.22
CA ASP A 54 -10.03 -4.61 0.60
C ASP A 54 -9.94 -3.12 0.96
N GLN A 55 -8.88 -2.70 1.68
CA GLN A 55 -8.71 -1.32 2.13
C GLN A 55 -7.56 -0.63 1.39
N ILE A 56 -7.78 0.66 1.10
CA ILE A 56 -6.76 1.53 0.53
C ILE A 56 -6.30 2.52 1.59
N PHE A 57 -4.99 2.60 1.78
CA PHE A 57 -4.35 3.59 2.63
C PHE A 57 -3.58 4.58 1.77
N ILE A 58 -3.58 5.83 2.19
CA ILE A 58 -2.68 6.86 1.66
C ILE A 58 -1.59 7.08 2.68
N ARG A 59 -0.35 7.06 2.19
CA ARG A 59 0.83 7.32 3.01
C ARG A 59 1.64 8.46 2.41
N CYS A 60 2.05 9.37 3.29
CA CYS A 60 2.98 10.44 2.99
C CYS A 60 4.43 9.98 3.27
N ARG A 61 5.40 10.62 2.59
CA ARG A 61 6.83 10.42 2.83
C ARG A 61 7.29 10.69 4.26
N CYS A 62 6.54 11.49 5.02
CA CYS A 62 6.77 11.69 6.45
C CYS A 62 6.27 10.52 7.33
N ALA A 63 5.92 9.38 6.72
CA ALA A 63 5.34 8.21 7.37
C ALA A 63 3.93 8.40 7.97
N HIS A 64 3.29 9.55 7.75
CA HIS A 64 1.89 9.73 8.11
C HIS A 64 1.00 8.96 7.15
N GLU A 65 0.13 8.11 7.70
CA GLU A 65 -0.71 7.17 6.97
C GLU A 65 -2.13 7.19 7.52
N TRP A 66 -3.11 7.06 6.62
CA TRP A 66 -4.51 6.94 7.00
C TRP A 66 -5.27 6.12 5.96
N PRO A 67 -6.34 5.40 6.36
CA PRO A 67 -7.26 4.79 5.41
C PRO A 67 -8.01 5.88 4.65
N GLU A 68 -8.10 5.76 3.33
CA GLU A 68 -8.87 6.67 2.49
C GLU A 68 -10.22 6.04 2.14
N PRO A 69 -11.31 6.40 2.87
CA PRO A 69 -12.61 5.73 2.70
C PRO A 69 -13.23 5.98 1.31
N ASP A 70 -12.77 7.01 0.61
CA ASP A 70 -13.36 7.44 -0.66
C ASP A 70 -12.66 6.83 -1.87
N LEU A 71 -11.54 6.15 -1.65
CA LEU A 71 -10.81 5.42 -2.67
C LEU A 71 -11.05 3.93 -2.46
N THR A 72 -12.03 3.37 -3.18
CA THR A 72 -12.38 1.96 -3.03
C THR A 72 -11.33 1.05 -3.69
N ARG A 73 -11.29 -0.22 -3.28
CA ARG A 73 -10.44 -1.23 -3.95
C ARG A 73 -10.74 -1.35 -5.44
N ALA A 74 -12.01 -1.25 -5.83
CA ALA A 74 -12.41 -1.31 -7.23
C ALA A 74 -11.94 -0.09 -8.04
N ASP A 75 -11.97 1.12 -7.46
CA ASP A 75 -11.42 2.32 -8.09
C ASP A 75 -9.90 2.22 -8.20
N PHE A 76 -9.25 1.72 -7.14
CA PHE A 76 -7.81 1.49 -7.14
C PHE A 76 -7.39 0.53 -8.27
N ASP A 77 -8.01 -0.65 -8.34
CA ASP A 77 -7.72 -1.66 -9.35
C ASP A 77 -8.08 -1.23 -10.79
N ARG A 78 -8.92 -0.21 -10.96
CA ARG A 78 -9.26 0.35 -12.27
C ARG A 78 -8.21 1.35 -12.76
N HIS A 79 -7.62 2.11 -11.84
CA HIS A 79 -6.80 3.28 -12.16
C HIS A 79 -5.29 3.06 -11.94
N TYR A 80 -4.92 2.08 -11.12
CA TYR A 80 -3.53 1.75 -10.78
C TYR A 80 -3.29 0.27 -11.13
N VAL A 81 -2.84 0.05 -12.37
CA VAL A 81 -2.69 -1.28 -13.03
C VAL A 81 -1.33 -1.46 -13.71
N GLU A 82 -0.46 -0.46 -13.66
CA GLU A 82 0.94 -0.52 -14.15
C GLU A 82 1.75 -1.58 -13.39
N PRO A 83 2.94 -2.04 -13.86
CA PRO A 83 3.66 -3.12 -13.19
C PRO A 83 4.07 -2.72 -11.77
N GLU A 84 3.23 -3.14 -10.84
CA GLU A 84 3.38 -2.90 -9.43
C GLU A 84 4.30 -3.95 -8.82
N HIS A 85 5.15 -3.48 -7.91
CA HIS A 85 5.89 -4.38 -7.06
C HIS A 85 4.96 -4.80 -5.93
N GLU A 86 4.72 -6.08 -5.86
CA GLU A 86 4.12 -6.74 -4.70
C GLU A 86 5.20 -6.96 -3.64
N TRP A 87 4.88 -6.64 -2.39
CA TRP A 87 5.82 -6.74 -1.28
C TRP A 87 5.30 -7.70 -0.22
N ASP A 88 6.18 -8.60 0.22
CA ASP A 88 5.92 -9.53 1.33
C ASP A 88 6.12 -8.90 2.71
N ASP A 89 6.83 -7.77 2.79
CA ASP A 89 7.22 -7.09 4.02
C ASP A 89 7.01 -5.58 3.90
N PHE A 90 6.26 -5.02 4.85
CA PHE A 90 5.87 -3.61 4.86
C PHE A 90 7.08 -2.68 5.02
N ASP A 91 7.96 -2.95 6.00
CA ASP A 91 9.10 -2.07 6.30
C ASP A 91 10.09 -2.03 5.13
N THR A 92 10.31 -3.17 4.49
CA THR A 92 11.13 -3.27 3.27
C THR A 92 10.53 -2.45 2.14
N ALA A 93 9.22 -2.54 1.90
CA ALA A 93 8.53 -1.73 0.90
C ALA A 93 8.68 -0.23 1.19
N MET A 94 8.46 0.20 2.43
CA MET A 94 8.52 1.63 2.79
C MET A 94 9.92 2.21 2.62
N ARG A 95 10.96 1.44 2.98
CA ARG A 95 12.35 1.86 2.77
C ARG A 95 12.71 1.91 1.29
N ALA A 96 12.36 0.88 0.52
CA ALA A 96 12.67 0.81 -0.91
C ALA A 96 12.00 1.92 -1.72
N LEU A 97 10.78 2.30 -1.34
CA LEU A 97 10.01 3.36 -2.00
C LEU A 97 10.25 4.76 -1.40
N ALA A 98 11.04 4.87 -0.34
CA ALA A 98 11.33 6.10 0.42
C ALA A 98 10.10 6.76 1.07
N PHE A 99 9.22 5.94 1.64
CA PHE A 99 8.05 6.32 2.46
C PHE A 99 8.19 5.90 3.94
N ASP A 100 9.42 5.68 4.39
CA ASP A 100 9.77 5.28 5.76
C ASP A 100 9.85 6.44 6.76
N GLY A 101 9.64 7.68 6.32
CA GLY A 101 9.67 8.89 7.16
C GLY A 101 10.93 9.73 7.01
N LEU A 102 12.01 9.19 6.43
CA LEU A 102 13.30 9.89 6.33
C LEU A 102 13.26 11.10 5.38
N LEU A 103 12.27 11.13 4.48
CA LEU A 103 12.07 12.17 3.47
C LEU A 103 10.92 13.14 3.82
N ALA A 104 10.63 13.31 5.11
CA ALA A 104 9.59 14.23 5.58
C ALA A 104 9.79 15.65 5.01
N GLY A 105 8.75 16.17 4.35
CA GLY A 105 8.75 17.51 3.76
C GLY A 105 9.50 17.64 2.42
N THR A 106 10.07 16.55 1.88
CA THR A 106 10.67 16.56 0.54
C THR A 106 9.73 15.98 -0.51
N THR A 107 9.53 16.73 -1.59
CA THR A 107 8.71 16.34 -2.75
C THR A 107 9.57 15.81 -3.89
N TRP A 108 9.04 14.93 -4.73
CA TRP A 108 9.70 14.56 -5.99
C TRP A 108 9.71 15.80 -6.90
N ASN A 109 10.87 16.15 -7.45
CA ASN A 109 10.90 17.09 -8.57
C ASN A 109 10.50 16.32 -9.83
N LEU A 110 9.34 16.68 -10.37
CA LEU A 110 8.89 16.25 -11.69
C LEU A 110 9.47 17.22 -12.73
N ASP A 111 10.79 17.27 -12.83
CA ASP A 111 11.49 17.95 -13.94
C ASP A 111 11.51 17.06 -15.20
#